data_AF-A0A815KTH0-F1
#
_entry.id   AF-A0A815KTH0-F1
#
_cell.length_a   1.000
_cell.length_b   1.000
_cell.length_c   1.000
_cell.angle_alpha   90.00
_cell.angle_beta   90.00
_cell.angle_gamma   90.00
#
_symmetry.space_group_name_H-M   'P 1'
#
loop_
_entity.id
_entity.type
_entity.pdbx_description
1 polymer ?
#
loop_
_entity_poly.entity_id
_entity_poly.type
_entity_poly.pdbx_seq_one_letter_code
_entity_poly.pdbx_strand_id
1 'polypeptide(L)'
;APIQTYAVIALFTLGTMGLSNAAVMRLNYPTHMMFKSCKLIPVMIGSMLILGKRYNMYDVLACLCMTIGLIFFTLADSQVQPEFDLLGVWLVCCALVADAVIGNVQEKALKEYKPSNSEMILFSYSIGAVYLLVYDSIFGTMQEAFWLWWAYPIKSYVLTMIYAFAGYLGVNCVLNLVRHFGALIAVTVTTFRKTITIILSFIAFTKPFTFQYLWSGAIVAFGIYLNAYGQNQKSIENYTRSIYNRLLMKFRRRSGVYHSPPEQV
;
A
#
# COMPACT_ATOMS: atom_id res chain seq x y z
N ALA A 1 -7.88 -5.61 -20.17
CA ALA A 1 -6.65 -4.77 -20.34
C ALA A 1 -5.60 -5.55 -21.13
N PRO A 2 -4.52 -4.96 -21.66
CA PRO A 2 -3.53 -5.73 -22.42
C PRO A 2 -2.83 -6.74 -21.51
N ILE A 3 -2.64 -7.97 -22.01
CA ILE A 3 -2.01 -9.08 -21.29
C ILE A 3 -0.64 -8.69 -20.75
N GLN A 4 0.10 -7.84 -21.47
CA GLN A 4 1.39 -7.30 -21.04
C GLN A 4 1.32 -6.58 -19.69
N THR A 5 0.26 -5.82 -19.42
CA THR A 5 0.10 -5.13 -18.13
C THR A 5 -0.14 -6.11 -16.98
N TYR A 6 -0.95 -7.14 -17.21
CA TYR A 6 -1.15 -8.21 -16.22
C TYR A 6 0.14 -9.00 -15.98
N ALA A 7 0.93 -9.25 -17.02
CA ALA A 7 2.22 -9.92 -16.91
C ALA A 7 3.24 -9.09 -16.09
N VAL A 8 3.27 -7.76 -16.27
CA VAL A 8 4.11 -6.87 -15.46
C VAL A 8 3.65 -6.88 -13.99
N ILE A 9 2.35 -6.77 -13.73
CA ILE A 9 1.79 -6.84 -12.36
C ILE A 9 2.16 -8.18 -11.72
N ALA A 10 2.01 -9.30 -12.45
CA ALA A 10 2.35 -10.64 -11.97
C ALA A 10 3.84 -10.73 -11.59
N LEU A 11 4.74 -10.30 -12.48
CA LEU A 11 6.18 -10.34 -12.27
C LEU A 11 6.59 -9.57 -11.00
N PHE A 12 6.13 -8.32 -10.88
CA PHE A 12 6.44 -7.52 -9.69
C PHE A 12 5.79 -8.07 -8.42
N THR A 13 4.59 -8.67 -8.53
CA THR A 13 3.89 -9.30 -7.39
C THR A 13 4.69 -10.48 -6.84
N LEU A 14 5.22 -11.33 -7.71
CA LEU A 14 6.09 -12.43 -7.29
C LEU A 14 7.41 -11.92 -6.71
N GLY A 15 8.02 -10.94 -7.36
CA GLY A 15 9.25 -10.30 -6.88
C GLY A 15 9.08 -9.72 -5.47
N THR A 16 8.05 -8.90 -5.24
CA THR A 16 7.81 -8.32 -3.90
C THR A 16 7.51 -9.39 -2.85
N MET A 17 6.76 -10.44 -3.18
CA MET A 17 6.49 -11.53 -2.24
C MET A 17 7.77 -12.28 -1.86
N GLY A 18 8.60 -12.63 -2.84
CA GLY A 18 9.89 -13.31 -2.61
C GLY A 18 10.85 -12.44 -1.79
N LEU A 19 11.09 -11.20 -2.22
CA LEU A 19 12.00 -10.28 -1.52
C LEU A 19 11.48 -9.93 -0.11
N SER A 20 10.17 -9.74 0.05
CA SER A 20 9.57 -9.45 1.35
C SER A 20 9.69 -10.63 2.31
N ASN A 21 9.49 -11.86 1.84
CA ASN A 21 9.64 -13.05 2.69
C ASN A 21 11.10 -13.28 3.07
N ALA A 22 12.03 -13.10 2.12
CA ALA A 22 13.46 -13.15 2.41
C ALA A 22 13.90 -12.12 3.46
N ALA A 23 13.28 -10.93 3.44
CA ALA A 23 13.55 -9.91 4.43
C ALA A 23 12.99 -10.22 5.82
N VAL A 24 11.82 -10.88 5.93
CA VAL A 24 11.25 -11.29 7.23
C VAL A 24 12.15 -12.29 7.96
N MET A 25 12.90 -13.11 7.22
CA MET A 25 13.87 -14.05 7.83
C MET A 25 15.10 -13.35 8.43
N ARG A 26 15.37 -12.10 8.02
CA ARG A 26 16.56 -11.33 8.41
C ARG A 26 16.25 -10.18 9.35
N LEU A 27 15.04 -9.64 9.27
CA LEU A 27 14.58 -8.52 10.09
C LEU A 27 13.56 -8.97 11.12
N ASN A 28 13.57 -8.30 12.26
CA ASN A 28 12.49 -8.38 13.21
C ASN A 28 11.14 -8.06 12.57
N TYR A 29 10.10 -8.81 12.96
CA TYR A 29 8.75 -8.61 12.43
C TYR A 29 8.21 -7.18 12.58
N PRO A 30 8.32 -6.50 13.75
CA PRO A 30 7.94 -5.09 13.87
C PRO A 30 8.70 -4.16 12.92
N THR A 31 10.02 -4.36 12.80
CA THR A 31 10.92 -3.59 11.93
C THR A 31 10.55 -3.77 10.46
N HIS A 32 10.36 -5.02 10.02
CA HIS A 32 9.86 -5.34 8.68
C HIS A 32 8.53 -4.63 8.38
N MET A 33 7.58 -4.69 9.32
CA MET A 33 6.27 -4.04 9.17
C MET A 33 6.36 -2.51 9.16
N MET A 34 7.33 -1.91 9.88
CA MET A 34 7.61 -0.48 9.81
C MET A 34 8.12 -0.07 8.42
N PHE A 35 9.10 -0.79 7.87
CA PHE A 35 9.55 -0.54 6.49
C PHE A 35 8.41 -0.73 5.48
N LYS A 36 7.61 -1.78 5.61
CA LYS A 36 6.41 -2.03 4.78
C LYS A 36 5.33 -0.96 4.93
N SER A 37 5.33 -0.17 6.01
CA SER A 37 4.44 0.99 6.20
C SER A 37 4.93 2.20 5.40
N CYS A 38 6.24 2.32 5.17
CA CYS A 38 6.86 3.37 4.37
C CYS A 38 6.69 3.21 2.84
N LYS A 39 5.98 2.16 2.37
CA LYS A 39 5.62 1.99 0.95
C LYS A 39 4.91 3.20 0.33
N LEU A 40 4.31 4.04 1.18
CA LEU A 40 3.67 5.29 0.80
C LEU A 40 4.60 6.20 0.01
N ILE A 41 5.88 6.28 0.41
CA ILE A 41 6.88 7.15 -0.22
C ILE A 41 7.16 6.71 -1.67
N PRO A 42 7.57 5.45 -1.94
CA PRO A 42 7.73 4.98 -3.32
C PRO A 42 6.44 5.04 -4.14
N VAL A 43 5.26 4.76 -3.54
CA VAL A 43 3.97 4.82 -4.25
C VAL A 43 3.69 6.25 -4.72
N MET A 44 3.94 7.24 -3.86
CA MET A 44 3.77 8.66 -4.19
C MET A 44 4.70 9.05 -5.35
N ILE A 45 5.98 8.68 -5.29
CA ILE A 45 6.92 8.96 -6.39
C ILE A 45 6.47 8.26 -7.68
N GLY A 46 6.13 6.97 -7.61
CA GLY A 46 5.67 6.19 -8.75
C GLY A 46 4.39 6.76 -9.38
N SER A 47 3.48 7.30 -8.57
CA SER A 47 2.26 7.92 -9.07
C SER A 47 2.49 9.28 -9.75
N MET A 48 3.55 10.02 -9.38
CA MET A 48 3.98 11.20 -10.14
C MET A 48 4.53 10.79 -11.51
N LEU A 49 5.39 9.77 -11.54
CA LEU A 49 6.06 9.31 -12.76
C LEU A 49 5.12 8.60 -13.75
N ILE A 50 4.25 7.72 -13.25
CA ILE A 50 3.40 6.84 -14.09
C ILE A 50 2.05 7.50 -14.41
N LEU A 51 1.45 8.21 -13.44
CA LEU A 51 0.12 8.81 -13.58
C LEU A 51 0.14 10.34 -13.76
N GLY A 52 1.29 11.00 -13.60
CA GLY A 52 1.40 12.46 -13.73
C GLY A 52 0.67 13.25 -12.63
N LYS A 53 0.39 12.64 -11.47
CA LYS A 53 -0.29 13.33 -10.36
C LYS A 53 0.61 14.37 -9.70
N ARG A 54 0.01 15.48 -9.24
CA ARG A 54 0.69 16.52 -8.45
C ARG A 54 0.31 16.46 -6.98
N TYR A 55 1.31 16.40 -6.12
CA TYR A 55 1.20 16.32 -4.66
C TYR A 55 1.36 17.67 -3.98
N ASN A 56 0.76 17.79 -2.79
CA ASN A 56 0.78 19.02 -2.01
C ASN A 56 1.95 19.03 -1.01
N MET A 57 2.23 20.17 -0.38
CA MET A 57 3.33 20.28 0.59
C MET A 57 3.16 19.33 1.79
N TYR A 58 1.91 19.01 2.19
CA TYR A 58 1.63 18.03 3.24
C TYR A 58 2.12 16.62 2.91
N ASP A 59 2.12 16.23 1.64
CA ASP A 59 2.59 14.92 1.21
C ASP A 59 4.12 14.82 1.31
N VAL A 60 4.82 15.93 1.02
CA VAL A 60 6.27 16.03 1.19
C VAL A 60 6.64 16.01 2.67
N LEU A 61 5.91 16.76 3.51
CA LEU A 61 6.13 16.76 4.95
C LEU A 61 5.87 15.37 5.56
N ALA A 62 4.83 14.68 5.11
CA ALA A 62 4.55 13.30 5.49
C ALA A 62 5.72 12.36 5.15
N CYS A 63 6.27 12.47 3.94
CA CYS A 63 7.44 11.69 3.51
C CYS A 63 8.66 11.93 4.41
N LEU A 64 8.93 13.19 4.77
CA LEU A 64 10.03 13.56 5.67
C LEU A 64 9.81 12.97 7.07
N CYS A 65 8.63 13.16 7.66
CA CYS A 65 8.29 12.58 8.96
C CYS A 65 8.42 11.05 8.96
N MET A 66 7.89 10.37 7.95
CA MET A 66 7.99 8.91 7.83
C MET A 66 9.44 8.44 7.72
N THR A 67 10.29 9.17 6.99
CA THR A 67 11.72 8.83 6.83
C THR A 67 12.48 9.01 8.15
N ILE A 68 12.29 10.15 8.83
CA ILE A 68 12.93 10.44 10.12
C ILE A 68 12.49 9.43 11.18
N GLY A 69 11.18 9.15 11.26
CA GLY A 69 10.64 8.16 12.19
C GLY A 69 11.19 6.77 11.95
N LEU A 70 11.33 6.35 10.68
CA LEU A 70 11.93 5.06 10.32
C LEU A 70 13.41 4.97 10.70
N ILE A 71 14.19 6.04 10.51
CA ILE A 71 15.61 6.08 10.91
C ILE A 71 15.72 5.89 12.43
N PHE A 72 14.96 6.65 13.22
CA PHE A 72 14.99 6.50 14.67
C PHE A 72 14.49 5.14 15.14
N PHE A 73 13.45 4.59 14.50
CA PHE A 73 12.96 3.26 14.83
C PHE A 73 14.02 2.19 14.55
N THR A 74 14.69 2.30 13.41
CA THR A 74 15.76 1.37 13.01
C THR A 74 16.97 1.47 13.94
N LEU A 75 17.34 2.69 14.36
CA LEU A 75 18.39 2.90 15.35
C LEU A 75 18.02 2.29 16.70
N ALA A 76 16.78 2.49 17.17
CA ALA A 76 16.29 1.85 18.39
C ALA A 76 16.34 0.32 18.27
N ASP A 77 15.97 -0.23 17.11
CA ASP A 77 16.03 -1.67 16.84
C ASP A 77 17.45 -2.21 16.88
N SER A 78 18.39 -1.50 16.27
CA SER A 78 19.81 -1.89 16.26
C SER A 78 20.45 -1.87 17.66
N GLN A 79 19.97 -1.02 18.58
CA GLN A 79 20.46 -1.01 19.96
C GLN A 79 19.91 -2.16 20.80
N VAL A 80 18.67 -2.58 20.52
CA VAL A 80 17.98 -3.63 21.27
C VAL A 80 18.39 -5.02 20.78
N GLN A 81 18.63 -5.18 19.47
CA GLN A 81 19.17 -6.40 18.87
C GLN A 81 20.27 -6.03 17.85
N PRO A 82 21.56 -6.17 18.21
CA PRO A 82 22.69 -5.75 17.37
C PRO A 82 22.96 -6.61 16.12
N GLU A 83 22.11 -7.59 15.79
CA GLU A 83 22.15 -8.28 14.49
C GLU A 83 21.43 -7.45 13.40
N PHE A 84 21.91 -6.24 13.13
CA PHE A 84 21.36 -5.43 12.06
C PHE A 84 21.78 -5.99 10.69
N ASP A 85 20.91 -6.78 10.07
CA ASP A 85 21.15 -7.30 8.73
C ASP A 85 20.78 -6.28 7.65
N LEU A 86 21.79 -5.55 7.18
CA LEU A 86 21.66 -4.56 6.10
C LEU A 86 21.06 -5.16 4.83
N LEU A 87 21.30 -6.46 4.57
CA LEU A 87 20.72 -7.17 3.43
C LEU A 87 19.20 -7.25 3.57
N GLY A 88 18.69 -7.50 4.78
CA GLY A 88 17.27 -7.47 5.09
C GLY A 88 16.61 -6.13 4.75
N VAL A 89 17.25 -5.02 5.14
CA VAL A 89 16.76 -3.66 4.81
C VAL A 89 16.76 -3.41 3.30
N TRP A 90 17.83 -3.79 2.61
CA TRP A 90 17.93 -3.64 1.16
C TRP A 90 16.82 -4.42 0.43
N LEU A 91 16.57 -5.67 0.85
CA LEU A 91 15.49 -6.51 0.30
C LEU A 91 14.11 -5.89 0.50
N VAL A 92 13.80 -5.35 1.69
CA VAL A 92 12.52 -4.67 1.89
C VAL A 92 12.42 -3.45 0.98
N CYS A 93 13.45 -2.61 0.91
CA CYS A 93 13.45 -1.42 0.05
C CYS A 93 13.13 -1.78 -1.42
N CYS A 94 13.79 -2.80 -1.98
CA CYS A 94 13.48 -3.31 -3.32
C CYS A 94 12.03 -3.81 -3.43
N ALA A 95 11.53 -4.52 -2.43
CA ALA A 95 10.12 -4.96 -2.38
C ALA A 95 9.13 -3.78 -2.33
N LEU A 96 9.47 -2.67 -1.65
CA LEU A 96 8.61 -1.46 -1.62
C LEU A 96 8.53 -0.76 -2.97
N VAL A 97 9.63 -0.75 -3.73
CA VAL A 97 9.65 -0.21 -5.10
C VAL A 97 8.76 -1.07 -6.00
N ALA A 98 8.85 -2.40 -5.92
CA ALA A 98 7.94 -3.30 -6.62
C ALA A 98 6.48 -3.07 -6.23
N ASP A 99 6.17 -2.97 -4.92
CA ASP A 99 4.82 -2.65 -4.42
C ASP A 99 4.28 -1.33 -5.01
N ALA A 100 5.15 -0.32 -5.17
CA ALA A 100 4.79 0.95 -5.76
C ALA A 100 4.49 0.87 -7.25
N VAL A 101 5.27 0.09 -8.00
CA VAL A 101 4.99 -0.17 -9.42
C VAL A 101 3.66 -0.90 -9.55
N ILE A 102 3.42 -1.96 -8.76
CA ILE A 102 2.16 -2.72 -8.77
C ILE A 102 0.96 -1.80 -8.55
N GLY A 103 0.95 -1.03 -7.45
CA GLY A 103 -0.20 -0.18 -7.11
C GLY A 103 -0.49 0.87 -8.19
N ASN A 104 0.54 1.49 -8.75
CA ASN A 104 0.38 2.52 -9.77
C ASN A 104 -0.02 1.95 -11.14
N VAL A 105 0.58 0.84 -11.56
CA VAL A 105 0.21 0.15 -12.80
C VAL A 105 -1.22 -0.41 -12.69
N GLN A 106 -1.62 -0.95 -11.54
CA GLN A 106 -3.00 -1.36 -11.27
C GLN A 106 -3.96 -0.17 -11.35
N GLU A 107 -3.64 0.97 -10.75
CA GLU A 107 -4.49 2.16 -10.85
C GLU A 107 -4.63 2.64 -12.29
N LYS A 108 -3.52 2.69 -13.04
CA LYS A 108 -3.55 3.08 -14.46
C LYS A 108 -4.41 2.11 -15.28
N ALA A 109 -4.22 0.81 -15.11
CA ALA A 109 -4.97 -0.21 -15.82
C ALA A 109 -6.49 -0.16 -15.50
N LEU A 110 -6.84 0.08 -14.24
CA LEU A 110 -8.24 0.23 -13.80
C LEU A 110 -8.90 1.47 -14.41
N LYS A 111 -8.16 2.57 -14.59
CA LYS A 111 -8.70 3.81 -15.18
C LYS A 111 -8.82 3.75 -16.69
N GLU A 112 -7.81 3.21 -17.36
CA GLU A 112 -7.70 3.21 -18.81
C GLU A 112 -8.62 2.16 -19.46
N TYR A 113 -8.59 0.93 -18.94
CA TYR A 113 -9.31 -0.20 -19.55
C TYR A 113 -10.61 -0.59 -18.81
N LYS A 114 -10.83 -0.04 -17.60
CA LYS A 114 -11.99 -0.35 -16.73
C LYS A 114 -12.33 -1.84 -16.59
N PRO A 115 -11.33 -2.77 -16.51
CA PRO A 115 -11.61 -4.21 -16.39
C PRO A 115 -12.37 -4.51 -15.10
N SER A 116 -12.97 -5.69 -15.01
CA SER A 116 -13.51 -6.17 -13.72
C SER A 116 -12.37 -6.39 -12.72
N ASN A 117 -12.63 -6.23 -11.42
CA ASN A 117 -11.62 -6.56 -10.40
C ASN A 117 -11.26 -8.05 -10.45
N SER A 118 -12.27 -8.91 -10.67
CA SER A 118 -12.07 -10.35 -10.80
C SER A 118 -11.23 -10.70 -12.03
N GLU A 119 -11.41 -9.98 -13.14
CA GLU A 119 -10.60 -10.13 -14.36
C GLU A 119 -9.12 -9.83 -14.06
N MET A 120 -8.86 -8.70 -13.40
CA MET A 120 -7.50 -8.29 -13.05
C MET A 120 -6.82 -9.29 -12.11
N ILE A 121 -7.55 -9.81 -11.12
CA ILE A 121 -7.03 -10.84 -10.20
C ILE A 121 -6.76 -12.12 -10.98
N LEU A 122 -7.74 -12.63 -11.74
CA LEU A 122 -7.61 -13.91 -12.45
C LEU A 122 -6.41 -13.91 -13.38
N PHE A 123 -6.26 -12.89 -14.24
CA PHE A 123 -5.15 -12.83 -15.19
C PHE A 123 -3.79 -12.59 -14.53
N SER A 124 -3.71 -11.68 -13.55
CA SER A 124 -2.41 -11.40 -12.90
C SER A 124 -1.93 -12.60 -12.06
N TYR A 125 -2.84 -13.27 -11.34
CA TYR A 125 -2.47 -14.42 -10.51
C TYR A 125 -2.28 -15.71 -11.32
N SER A 126 -3.00 -15.92 -12.43
CA SER A 126 -2.76 -17.07 -13.32
C SER A 126 -1.42 -16.97 -14.04
N ILE A 127 -1.06 -15.78 -14.57
CA ILE A 127 0.27 -15.55 -15.15
C ILE A 127 1.35 -15.69 -14.05
N GLY A 128 1.07 -15.17 -12.84
CA GLY A 128 1.96 -15.34 -11.70
C GLY A 128 2.16 -16.82 -11.32
N ALA A 129 1.12 -17.64 -11.39
CA ALA A 129 1.25 -19.08 -11.15
C ALA A 129 2.16 -19.75 -12.18
N VAL A 130 2.06 -19.38 -13.46
CA VAL A 130 2.97 -19.87 -14.51
C VAL A 130 4.43 -19.48 -14.23
N TYR A 131 4.67 -18.23 -13.85
CA TYR A 131 6.02 -17.76 -13.49
C TYR A 131 6.59 -18.50 -12.27
N LEU A 132 5.78 -18.75 -11.24
CA LEU A 132 6.20 -19.55 -10.09
C LEU A 132 6.53 -20.99 -10.49
N LEU A 133 5.69 -21.63 -11.30
CA LEU A 133 5.96 -22.99 -11.78
C LEU A 133 7.27 -23.07 -12.56
N VAL A 134 7.55 -22.10 -13.43
CA VAL A 134 8.82 -22.03 -14.17
C VAL A 134 10.00 -21.83 -13.20
N TYR A 135 9.86 -20.93 -12.22
CA TYR A 135 10.87 -20.69 -11.20
C TYR A 135 11.16 -21.98 -10.40
N ASP A 136 10.15 -22.60 -9.82
CA ASP A 136 10.30 -23.81 -8.99
C ASP A 136 10.85 -25.00 -9.80
N SER A 137 10.53 -25.08 -11.10
CA SER A 137 11.10 -26.11 -11.99
C SER A 137 12.60 -25.93 -12.23
N ILE A 138 13.09 -24.69 -12.25
CA ILE A 138 14.52 -24.39 -12.43
C ILE A 138 15.30 -24.59 -11.13
N PHE A 139 14.73 -24.16 -10.00
CA PHE A 139 15.41 -24.19 -8.70
C PHE A 139 15.22 -25.48 -7.90
N GLY A 140 14.34 -26.40 -8.34
CA GLY A 140 14.17 -27.73 -7.75
C GLY A 140 13.45 -27.75 -6.39
N THR A 141 12.94 -26.60 -5.93
CA THR A 141 12.20 -26.42 -4.66
C THR A 141 10.86 -27.16 -4.63
N MET A 142 10.32 -27.52 -5.79
CA MET A 142 9.01 -28.19 -5.90
C MET A 142 8.99 -29.57 -5.22
N GLN A 143 10.11 -30.30 -5.24
CA GLN A 143 10.17 -31.67 -4.74
C GLN A 143 10.11 -31.72 -3.20
N GLU A 144 10.77 -30.79 -2.53
CA GLU A 144 10.68 -30.64 -1.07
C GLU A 144 9.28 -30.20 -0.63
N ALA A 145 8.69 -29.24 -1.35
CA ALA A 145 7.33 -28.78 -1.09
C ALA A 145 6.30 -29.91 -1.25
N PHE A 146 6.45 -30.75 -2.29
CA PHE A 146 5.57 -31.89 -2.53
C PHE A 146 5.66 -32.94 -1.41
N TRP A 147 6.87 -33.24 -0.94
CA TRP A 147 7.07 -34.17 0.16
C TRP A 147 6.39 -33.70 1.46
N LEU A 148 6.54 -32.41 1.81
CA LEU A 148 5.86 -31.82 2.95
C LEU A 148 4.33 -31.86 2.82
N TRP A 149 3.82 -31.63 1.61
CA TRP A 149 2.39 -31.69 1.30
C TRP A 149 1.84 -33.10 1.50
N TRP A 150 2.58 -34.12 1.08
CA TRP A 150 2.23 -35.52 1.24
C TRP A 150 2.27 -35.99 2.70
N ALA A 151 3.20 -35.46 3.50
CA ALA A 151 3.33 -35.80 4.91
C ALA A 151 2.14 -35.33 5.77
N TYR A 152 1.51 -34.19 5.42
CA TYR A 152 0.40 -33.61 6.18
C TYR A 152 -0.75 -33.12 5.27
N PRO A 153 -1.44 -34.02 4.54
CA PRO A 153 -2.33 -33.64 3.45
C PRO A 153 -3.55 -32.84 3.91
N ILE A 154 -4.20 -33.26 5.01
CA ILE A 154 -5.40 -32.58 5.54
C ILE A 154 -5.05 -31.17 6.05
N LYS A 155 -3.97 -31.05 6.83
CA LYS A 155 -3.56 -29.74 7.40
C LYS A 155 -3.18 -28.77 6.29
N SER A 156 -2.34 -29.22 5.35
CA SER A 156 -1.87 -28.38 4.24
C SER A 156 -3.03 -27.92 3.36
N TYR A 157 -3.96 -28.81 2.98
CA TYR A 157 -5.11 -28.44 2.16
C TYR A 157 -6.01 -27.41 2.85
N VAL A 158 -6.38 -27.63 4.11
CA VAL A 158 -7.27 -26.73 4.85
C VAL A 158 -6.62 -25.35 5.07
N LEU A 159 -5.35 -25.31 5.51
CA LEU A 159 -4.63 -24.06 5.73
C LEU A 159 -4.46 -23.27 4.44
N THR A 160 -4.06 -23.92 3.34
CA THR A 160 -3.91 -23.28 2.03
C THR A 160 -5.25 -22.77 1.51
N MET A 161 -6.35 -23.52 1.69
CA MET A 161 -7.68 -23.09 1.26
C MET A 161 -8.17 -21.84 2.02
N ILE A 162 -8.01 -21.81 3.35
CA ILE A 162 -8.35 -20.64 4.17
C ILE A 162 -7.48 -19.44 3.78
N TYR A 163 -6.18 -19.66 3.59
CA TYR A 163 -5.25 -18.61 3.15
C TYR A 163 -5.61 -18.05 1.78
N ALA A 164 -5.94 -18.91 0.81
CA ALA A 164 -6.34 -18.50 -0.53
C ALA A 164 -7.65 -17.71 -0.53
N PHE A 165 -8.65 -18.17 0.22
CA PHE A 165 -9.93 -17.48 0.33
C PHE A 165 -9.80 -16.09 0.98
N ALA A 166 -9.09 -16.02 2.12
CA ALA A 166 -8.81 -14.76 2.80
C ALA A 166 -7.96 -13.81 1.94
N GLY A 167 -6.96 -14.35 1.24
CA GLY A 167 -6.12 -13.62 0.30
C GLY A 167 -6.92 -13.02 -0.85
N TYR A 168 -7.79 -13.80 -1.48
CA TYR A 168 -8.68 -13.34 -2.55
C TYR A 168 -9.60 -12.22 -2.09
N LEU A 169 -10.24 -12.36 -0.92
CA LEU A 169 -11.11 -11.33 -0.36
C LEU A 169 -10.32 -10.04 -0.06
N GLY A 170 -9.13 -10.17 0.52
CA GLY A 170 -8.25 -9.04 0.82
C GLY A 170 -7.83 -8.27 -0.43
N VAL A 171 -7.41 -8.97 -1.48
CA VAL A 171 -7.00 -8.35 -2.75
C VAL A 171 -8.19 -7.67 -3.44
N ASN A 172 -9.38 -8.28 -3.42
CA ASN A 172 -10.59 -7.65 -3.94
C ASN A 172 -10.92 -6.34 -3.22
N CYS A 173 -10.79 -6.31 -1.89
CA CYS A 173 -10.98 -5.10 -1.11
C CYS A 173 -9.97 -4.01 -1.49
N VAL A 174 -8.70 -4.36 -1.62
CA VAL A 174 -7.64 -3.42 -2.05
C VAL A 174 -7.91 -2.90 -3.46
N LEU A 175 -8.26 -3.76 -4.43
CA LEU A 175 -8.55 -3.33 -5.79
C LEU A 175 -9.79 -2.44 -5.88
N ASN A 176 -10.83 -2.73 -5.09
CA ASN A 176 -11.98 -1.82 -4.96
C ASN A 176 -11.56 -0.44 -4.44
N LEU A 177 -10.69 -0.41 -3.43
CA LEU A 177 -10.18 0.84 -2.87
C LEU A 177 -9.35 1.62 -3.92
N VAL A 178 -8.50 0.93 -4.69
CA VAL A 178 -7.73 1.53 -5.80
C VAL A 178 -8.66 2.05 -6.90
N ARG A 179 -9.72 1.29 -7.23
CA ARG A 179 -10.68 1.66 -8.28
C ARG A 179 -11.44 2.94 -7.94
N HIS A 180 -11.91 3.08 -6.70
CA HIS A 180 -12.73 4.21 -6.29
C HIS A 180 -11.92 5.42 -5.82
N PHE A 181 -10.79 5.19 -5.14
CA PHE A 181 -10.04 6.25 -4.45
C PHE A 181 -8.59 6.40 -4.93
N GLY A 182 -8.11 5.49 -5.80
CA GLY A 182 -6.73 5.49 -6.31
C GLY A 182 -5.74 4.74 -5.42
N ALA A 183 -4.53 4.54 -5.93
CA ALA A 183 -3.49 3.74 -5.28
C ALA A 183 -2.98 4.36 -3.98
N LEU A 184 -2.88 5.69 -3.92
CA LEU A 184 -2.32 6.38 -2.76
C LEU A 184 -3.22 6.26 -1.53
N ILE A 185 -4.54 6.51 -1.67
CA ILE A 185 -5.51 6.31 -0.58
C ILE A 185 -5.53 4.83 -0.15
N ALA A 186 -5.48 3.91 -1.12
CA ALA A 186 -5.45 2.49 -0.82
C ALA A 186 -4.21 2.10 0.01
N VAL A 187 -3.06 2.66 -0.33
CA VAL A 187 -1.82 2.47 0.42
C VAL A 187 -1.94 3.03 1.83
N THR A 188 -2.48 4.24 2.03
CA THR A 188 -2.70 4.83 3.35
C THR A 188 -3.56 3.94 4.25
N VAL A 189 -4.68 3.42 3.75
CA VAL A 189 -5.57 2.52 4.53
C VAL A 189 -4.86 1.21 4.89
N THR A 190 -4.15 0.60 3.94
CA THR A 190 -3.41 -0.65 4.24
C THR A 190 -2.24 -0.42 5.21
N THR A 191 -1.63 0.77 5.20
CA THR A 191 -0.59 1.16 6.15
C THR A 191 -1.17 1.39 7.54
N PHE A 192 -2.33 2.05 7.66
CA PHE A 192 -3.03 2.18 8.95
C PHE A 192 -3.32 0.82 9.59
N ARG A 193 -3.80 -0.15 8.79
CA ARG A 193 -3.98 -1.54 9.23
C ARG A 193 -2.68 -2.15 9.76
N LYS A 194 -1.54 -1.93 9.07
CA LYS A 194 -0.22 -2.44 9.50
C LYS A 194 0.23 -1.82 10.81
N THR A 195 -0.04 -0.54 11.05
CA THR A 195 0.26 0.12 12.32
C THR A 195 -0.42 -0.58 13.49
N ILE A 196 -1.70 -0.95 13.33
CA ILE A 196 -2.43 -1.74 14.34
C ILE A 196 -1.75 -3.10 14.54
N THR A 197 -1.33 -3.77 13.46
CA THR A 197 -0.59 -5.04 13.56
C THR A 197 0.73 -4.90 14.31
N ILE A 198 1.47 -3.80 14.12
CA ILE A 198 2.72 -3.53 14.84
C ILE A 198 2.46 -3.38 16.33
N ILE A 199 1.44 -2.60 16.72
CA ILE A 199 1.05 -2.42 18.13
C ILE A 199 0.68 -3.76 18.75
N LEU A 200 -0.15 -4.55 18.07
CA LEU A 200 -0.51 -5.90 18.52
C LEU A 200 0.71 -6.82 18.64
N SER A 201 1.68 -6.69 17.73
CA SER A 201 2.92 -7.47 17.79
C SER A 201 3.75 -7.15 19.03
N PHE A 202 3.80 -5.90 19.50
CA PHE A 202 4.50 -5.56 20.74
C PHE A 202 3.75 -6.00 22.00
N ILE A 203 2.42 -6.11 21.94
CA ILE A 203 1.60 -6.60 23.06
C ILE A 203 1.67 -8.13 23.15
N ALA A 204 1.55 -8.81 22.01
CA ALA A 204 1.47 -10.28 21.95
C ALA A 204 2.84 -10.96 22.07
N PHE A 205 3.92 -10.33 21.60
CA PHE A 205 5.28 -10.85 21.73
C PHE A 205 6.04 -10.02 22.76
N THR A 206 6.47 -10.66 23.85
CA THR A 206 7.29 -10.05 24.91
C THR A 206 8.69 -9.73 24.38
N LYS A 207 8.81 -8.61 23.67
CA LYS A 207 10.08 -8.05 23.24
C LYS A 207 10.55 -6.95 24.19
N PRO A 208 11.87 -6.79 24.40
CA PRO A 208 12.40 -5.65 25.14
C PRO A 208 11.92 -4.34 24.52
N PHE A 209 11.08 -3.63 25.26
CA PHE A 209 10.47 -2.37 24.82
C PHE A 209 11.29 -1.19 25.33
N THR A 210 11.89 -0.43 24.41
CA THR A 210 12.53 0.85 24.70
C THR A 210 11.60 2.01 24.37
N PHE A 211 11.69 3.08 25.16
CA PHE A 211 10.92 4.31 24.95
C PHE A 211 11.20 4.98 23.58
N GLN A 212 12.35 4.69 22.98
CA GLN A 212 12.70 5.15 21.63
C GLN A 212 11.77 4.57 20.54
N TYR A 213 11.30 3.32 20.68
CA TYR A 213 10.32 2.76 19.73
C TYR A 213 8.98 3.51 19.76
N LEU A 214 8.59 4.02 20.94
CA LEU A 214 7.33 4.74 21.10
C LEU A 214 7.36 6.08 20.35
N TRP A 215 8.40 6.89 20.56
CA TRP A 215 8.52 8.19 19.90
C TRP A 215 8.75 8.06 18.39
N SER A 216 9.59 7.12 17.96
CA SER A 216 9.80 6.87 16.53
C SER A 216 8.54 6.35 15.84
N GLY A 217 7.81 5.43 16.48
CA GLY A 217 6.51 4.96 16.00
C GLY A 217 5.48 6.09 15.92
N ALA A 218 5.44 6.98 16.92
CA ALA A 218 4.56 8.16 16.92
C ALA A 218 4.86 9.12 15.76
N ILE A 219 6.15 9.38 15.46
CA ILE A 219 6.56 10.21 14.32
C ILE A 219 6.10 9.59 12.99
N VAL A 220 6.24 8.27 12.82
CA VAL A 220 5.75 7.59 11.61
C VAL A 220 4.23 7.64 11.52
N ALA A 221 3.52 7.41 12.62
CA ALA A 221 2.06 7.52 12.68
C ALA A 221 1.58 8.94 12.32
N PHE A 222 2.28 9.96 12.81
CA PHE A 222 2.02 11.35 12.45
C PHE A 222 2.26 11.62 10.95
N GLY A 223 3.34 11.07 10.37
CA GLY A 223 3.57 11.14 8.92
C GLY A 223 2.45 10.50 8.10
N ILE A 224 1.96 9.32 8.50
CA ILE A 224 0.81 8.67 7.86
C ILE A 224 -0.44 9.54 7.95
N TYR A 225 -0.69 10.14 9.12
CA TYR A 225 -1.81 11.05 9.34
C TYR A 225 -1.73 12.30 8.45
N LEU A 226 -0.56 12.93 8.35
CA LEU A 226 -0.33 14.09 7.48
C LEU A 226 -0.61 13.75 6.01
N ASN A 227 -0.20 12.57 5.54
CA ASN A 227 -0.50 12.14 4.19
C ASN A 227 -2.01 11.90 3.98
N ALA A 228 -2.69 11.27 4.93
CA ALA A 228 -4.14 11.07 4.86
C ALA A 228 -4.87 12.43 4.79
N TYR A 229 -4.41 13.41 5.56
CA TYR A 229 -4.92 14.78 5.54
C TYR A 229 -4.65 15.49 4.20
N GLY A 230 -3.43 15.41 3.68
CA GLY A 230 -3.03 16.02 2.41
C GLY A 230 -3.84 15.52 1.22
N GLN A 231 -4.16 14.22 1.19
CA GLN A 231 -5.00 13.64 0.14
C GLN A 231 -6.46 14.08 0.22
N ASN A 232 -7.01 14.22 1.42
CA ASN A 232 -8.39 14.63 1.62
C ASN A 232 -8.60 16.15 1.44
N GLN A 233 -7.54 16.95 1.53
CA GLN A 233 -7.62 18.41 1.46
C GLN A 233 -8.30 18.92 0.18
N LYS A 234 -7.96 18.39 -1.01
CA LYS A 234 -8.57 18.81 -2.28
C LYS A 234 -10.06 18.46 -2.35
N SER A 235 -10.47 17.34 -1.76
CA SER A 235 -11.88 16.94 -1.67
C SER A 235 -12.64 17.82 -0.69
N ILE A 236 -12.03 18.16 0.45
CA ILE A 236 -12.59 19.05 1.48
C ILE A 236 -12.74 20.47 0.94
N GLU A 237 -11.75 20.98 0.21
CA GLU A 237 -11.78 22.32 -0.39
C GLU A 237 -12.88 22.45 -1.46
N ASN A 238 -13.01 21.46 -2.36
CA ASN A 238 -14.08 21.44 -3.36
C ASN A 238 -15.48 21.32 -2.71
N TYR A 239 -15.61 20.54 -1.65
CA TYR A 239 -16.87 20.41 -0.90
C TYR A 239 -17.23 21.72 -0.17
N THR A 240 -16.25 22.35 0.47
CA THR A 240 -16.41 23.64 1.15
C THR A 240 -16.78 24.74 0.16
N ARG A 241 -16.16 24.76 -1.02
CA ARG A 241 -16.50 25.71 -2.10
C ARG A 241 -17.90 25.48 -2.66
N SER A 242 -18.33 24.22 -2.78
CA SER A 242 -19.72 23.87 -3.16
C SER A 242 -20.73 24.34 -2.12
N ILE A 243 -20.45 24.15 -0.83
CA ILE A 243 -21.31 24.65 0.27
C ILE A 243 -21.35 26.17 0.28
N TYR A 244 -20.19 26.84 0.18
CA TYR A 244 -20.09 28.28 0.11
C TYR A 244 -20.88 28.83 -1.07
N ASN A 245 -20.74 28.25 -2.27
CA ASN A 245 -21.51 28.66 -3.45
C ASN A 245 -23.02 28.45 -3.28
N ARG A 246 -23.46 27.37 -2.62
CA ARG A 246 -24.89 27.16 -2.31
C ARG A 246 -25.41 28.16 -1.29
N LEU A 247 -24.62 28.48 -0.27
CA LEU A 247 -24.97 29.49 0.74
C LEU A 247 -24.99 30.90 0.14
N LEU A 248 -24.02 31.22 -0.71
CA LEU A 248 -23.92 32.51 -1.41
C LEU A 248 -25.04 32.66 -2.44
N MET A 249 -25.43 31.59 -3.15
CA MET A 249 -26.63 31.59 -3.99
C MET A 249 -27.92 31.76 -3.17
N LYS A 250 -28.05 31.13 -1.99
CA LYS A 250 -29.19 31.36 -1.09
C LYS A 250 -29.24 32.79 -0.57
N PHE A 251 -28.10 33.38 -0.23
CA PHE A 251 -28.00 34.78 0.16
C PHE A 251 -28.36 35.72 -0.99
N ARG A 252 -27.81 35.49 -2.18
CA ARG A 252 -28.07 36.28 -3.40
C ARG A 252 -29.53 36.19 -3.88
N ARG A 253 -30.22 35.08 -3.61
CA ARG A 253 -31.67 34.93 -3.81
C ARG A 253 -32.50 35.71 -2.78
N ARG A 254 -32.01 35.88 -1.55
CA ARG A 254 -32.67 36.67 -0.49
C ARG A 254 -32.46 38.17 -0.65
N SER A 255 -31.37 38.61 -1.27
CA SER A 255 -31.06 40.04 -1.44
C SER A 255 -31.62 40.69 -2.72
N GLY A 256 -32.42 39.98 -3.52
CA GLY A 256 -33.30 40.62 -4.52
C GLY A 256 -32.64 41.42 -5.65
N VAL A 257 -31.35 41.26 -5.93
CA VAL A 257 -30.67 41.97 -7.03
C VAL A 257 -30.76 41.15 -8.32
N TYR A 258 -31.89 41.25 -9.02
CA TYR A 258 -31.97 40.99 -10.46
C TYR A 258 -31.58 42.29 -11.17
N HIS A 259 -30.42 42.31 -11.83
CA HIS A 259 -30.20 43.23 -12.94
C HIS A 259 -30.64 42.50 -14.20
N SER A 260 -31.78 42.90 -14.74
CA SER A 260 -32.30 42.44 -16.02
C SER A 260 -31.28 42.73 -17.12
N PRO A 261 -31.00 41.81 -18.05
CA PRO A 261 -30.27 42.16 -19.27
C PRO A 261 -31.14 43.14 -20.10
N PRO A 262 -30.55 44.17 -20.73
CA PRO A 262 -31.32 45.10 -21.56
C PRO A 262 -31.92 44.36 -22.76
N GLU A 263 -33.23 44.52 -22.93
CA GLU A 263 -33.97 44.07 -24.11
C GLU A 263 -33.34 44.69 -25.36
N GLN A 264 -32.89 43.83 -26.27
CA GLN A 264 -32.53 44.23 -27.62
C GLN A 264 -33.84 44.42 -28.41
N VAL A 265 -34.14 45.69 -28.70
CA VAL A 265 -35.15 46.14 -29.68
C VAL A 265 -34.66 45.86 -31.09
#